data_AF-A0A6N7L4R0-F1
#
_entry.id   AF-A0A6N7L4R0-F1
#
_cell.length_a   1.000
_cell.length_b   1.000
_cell.length_c   1.000
_cell.angle_alpha   90.00
_cell.angle_beta   90.00
_cell.angle_gamma   90.00
#
_symmetry.space_group_name_H-M   'P 1'
#
loop_
_entity.id
_entity.type
_entity.pdbx_description
1 polymer ?
#
loop_
_entity_poly.entity_id
_entity_poly.type
_entity_poly.pdbx_seq_one_letter_code
_entity_poly.pdbx_strand_id
1 'polypeptide(L)' 'MGFFRRSSNSSGSSDSTAVYQAEVDVTTASGESVTYRGSGLGPAKASGAHLLDTVEAAARDAEPGGTVTGSRVRRAR' A
#
# COMPACT_ATOMS: atom_id res chain seq x y z
N MET A 1 1.95 25.29 -39.13
CA MET A 1 0.74 24.69 -38.50
C MET A 1 1.21 23.61 -37.53
N GLY A 2 0.84 23.51 -36.25
CA GLY A 2 0.00 24.30 -35.36
C GLY A 2 0.45 23.98 -33.92
N PHE A 3 0.42 24.99 -33.06
CA PHE A 3 0.98 25.00 -31.71
C PHE A 3 -0.08 24.56 -30.70
N PHE A 4 0.22 23.57 -29.84
CA PHE A 4 -0.60 23.28 -28.67
C PHE A 4 0.10 23.80 -27.40
N ARG A 5 -0.23 25.04 -27.01
CA ARG A 5 -0.06 25.51 -25.64
C ARG A 5 -1.20 24.94 -24.80
N ARG A 6 -0.90 24.03 -23.87
CA ARG A 6 -1.76 23.77 -22.73
C ARG A 6 -1.06 24.24 -21.46
N SER A 7 -1.13 25.55 -21.22
CA SER A 7 -1.05 26.06 -19.87
C SER A 7 -2.35 25.66 -19.17
N SER A 8 -2.29 24.61 -18.35
CA SER A 8 -3.29 24.37 -17.32
C SER A 8 -2.60 24.52 -15.98
N ASN A 9 -2.72 25.74 -15.46
CA ASN A 9 -2.54 26.07 -14.06
C ASN A 9 -3.53 25.20 -13.27
N SER A 10 -3.04 24.21 -12.49
CA SER A 10 -3.82 23.63 -11.41
C SER A 10 -3.08 23.90 -10.11
N SER A 11 -3.67 24.82 -9.38
CA SER A 11 -3.52 25.19 -7.98
C SER A 11 -2.68 24.26 -7.11
N GLY A 12 -1.87 24.88 -6.25
CA GLY A 12 -1.21 24.20 -5.15
C GLY A 12 -2.13 23.22 -4.44
N SER A 13 -1.73 21.96 -4.44
CA SER A 13 -1.79 21.16 -3.24
C SER A 13 -0.34 20.82 -2.96
N SER A 14 0.15 21.09 -1.76
CA SER A 14 1.17 20.22 -1.20
C SER A 14 0.54 18.83 -1.18
N ASP A 15 0.60 18.09 -2.29
CA ASP A 15 0.20 16.70 -2.36
C ASP A 15 1.30 15.97 -1.62
N SER A 16 1.27 16.10 -0.29
CA SER A 16 2.17 15.40 0.59
C SER A 16 1.89 13.94 0.31
N THR A 17 2.72 13.30 -0.49
CA THR A 17 2.74 11.85 -0.61
C THR A 17 3.36 11.37 0.69
N ALA A 18 2.64 10.52 1.41
CA ALA A 18 3.17 9.87 2.58
C ALA A 18 3.65 8.48 2.18
N VAL A 19 4.79 8.07 2.71
CA VAL A 19 5.20 6.68 2.67
C VAL A 19 4.35 5.94 3.68
N TYR A 20 3.76 4.84 3.26
CA TYR A 20 3.02 3.95 4.13
C TYR A 20 3.70 2.58 4.09
N GLN A 21 3.63 1.90 5.23
CA GLN A 21 4.18 0.58 5.42
C GLN A 21 3.06 -0.29 5.96
N ALA A 22 2.71 -1.33 5.21
CA ALA A 22 1.77 -2.36 5.59
C ALA A 22 2.53 -3.63 5.97
N GLU A 23 2.11 -4.26 7.04
CA GLU A 23 2.65 -5.49 7.59
C GLU A 23 1.46 -6.45 7.76
N VAL A 24 1.58 -7.65 7.22
CA VAL A 24 0.57 -8.70 7.29
C VAL A 24 1.24 -9.96 7.82
N ASP A 25 0.79 -10.42 8.97
CA ASP A 25 1.21 -11.67 9.58
C ASP A 25 0.33 -12.81 9.03
N VAL A 26 0.97 -13.80 8.44
CA VAL A 26 0.35 -14.99 7.86
C VAL A 26 0.87 -16.21 8.56
N THR A 27 -0.01 -17.09 9.01
CA THR A 27 0.36 -18.44 9.44
C THR A 27 0.20 -19.37 8.25
N THR A 28 1.30 -19.95 7.77
CA THR A 28 1.32 -20.89 6.65
C THR A 28 0.60 -22.18 7.01
N ALA A 29 0.27 -22.99 5.99
CA ALA A 29 -0.37 -24.30 6.21
C ALA A 29 0.50 -25.26 7.06
N SER A 30 1.81 -25.02 7.09
CA SER A 30 2.78 -25.76 7.91
C SER A 30 2.80 -25.32 9.38
N GLY A 31 2.05 -24.27 9.74
CA GLY A 31 2.04 -23.66 11.08
C GLY A 31 3.15 -22.64 11.31
N GLU A 32 3.90 -22.26 10.28
CA GLU A 32 4.94 -21.24 10.38
C GLU A 32 4.33 -19.84 10.34
N SER A 33 4.85 -18.91 11.13
CA SER A 33 4.41 -17.51 11.09
C SER A 33 5.35 -16.68 10.21
N VAL A 34 4.80 -16.13 9.13
CA VAL A 34 5.51 -15.33 8.13
C VAL A 34 4.92 -13.92 8.11
N THR A 35 5.76 -12.90 8.29
CA THR A 35 5.34 -11.50 8.20
C THR A 35 5.67 -10.93 6.82
N TYR A 36 4.65 -10.64 6.03
CA TYR A 36 4.76 -9.93 4.76
C TYR A 36 4.76 -8.43 4.99
N ARG A 37 5.73 -7.72 4.41
CA ARG A 37 5.83 -6.26 4.48
C ARG A 37 5.75 -5.66 3.10
N GLY A 38 4.86 -4.70 2.91
CA GLY A 38 4.79 -3.88 1.70
C GLY A 38 4.91 -2.41 2.03
N SER A 39 5.63 -1.67 1.20
CA SER A 39 5.69 -0.22 1.26
C SER A 39 5.10 0.38 0.00
N GLY A 40 4.38 1.48 0.14
CA GLY A 40 3.76 2.18 -0.98
C GLY A 40 3.65 3.68 -0.75
N LEU A 41 3.69 4.42 -1.85
CA LEU A 41 3.43 5.86 -1.85
C LEU A 41 1.92 6.06 -2.01
N GLY A 42 1.32 6.80 -1.08
CA GLY A 42 -0.09 7.16 -1.16
C GLY A 42 -0.30 8.62 -0.78
N PRO A 43 -1.49 9.18 -1.06
CA PRO A 43 -1.82 10.52 -0.59
C PRO A 43 -1.69 10.59 0.94
N ALA A 44 -1.07 11.62 1.52
CA ALA A 44 -0.97 11.79 2.98
C ALA A 44 -2.35 11.98 3.65
N LYS A 45 -3.40 12.23 2.85
CA LYS A 45 -4.79 12.27 3.32
C LYS A 45 -5.55 10.97 3.05
N ALA A 46 -4.98 10.01 2.32
CA ALA A 46 -5.59 8.72 2.07
C ALA A 46 -5.42 7.80 3.28
N SER A 47 -6.45 7.00 3.54
CA SER A 47 -6.38 5.87 4.46
C SER A 47 -5.47 4.80 3.87
N GLY A 48 -4.44 4.36 4.61
CA GLY A 48 -3.54 3.28 4.22
C GLY A 48 -4.22 1.91 3.99
N ALA A 49 -5.54 1.84 4.12
CA ALA A 49 -6.37 0.67 3.86
C ALA A 49 -6.14 0.08 2.46
N HIS A 50 -5.92 0.92 1.43
CA HIS A 50 -5.66 0.39 0.08
C HIS A 50 -4.34 -0.38 -0.01
N LEU A 51 -3.32 0.05 0.74
CA LEU A 51 -2.05 -0.67 0.83
C LEU A 51 -2.15 -1.93 1.67
N LEU A 52 -2.99 -1.92 2.71
CA LEU A 52 -3.28 -3.14 3.45
C LEU A 52 -3.92 -4.18 2.54
N ASP A 53 -4.93 -3.79 1.76
CA ASP A 53 -5.62 -4.66 0.80
C ASP A 53 -4.65 -5.23 -0.25
N THR A 54 -3.72 -4.41 -0.76
CA THR A 54 -2.70 -4.89 -1.72
C THR A 54 -1.71 -5.87 -1.08
N VAL A 55 -1.27 -5.61 0.15
CA VAL A 55 -0.34 -6.49 0.86
C VAL A 55 -1.02 -7.77 1.32
N GLU A 56 -2.28 -7.72 1.75
CA GLU A 56 -3.08 -8.91 2.08
C GLU A 56 -3.31 -9.77 0.84
N ALA A 57 -3.63 -9.16 -0.30
CA ALA A 57 -3.76 -9.88 -1.57
C ALA A 57 -2.43 -10.53 -1.98
N ALA A 58 -1.31 -9.80 -1.89
CA ALA A 58 0.02 -10.33 -2.20
C ALA A 58 0.44 -11.45 -1.24
N ALA A 59 0.15 -11.33 0.05
CA ALA A 59 0.45 -12.35 1.05
C ALA A 59 -0.39 -13.63 0.81
N ARG A 60 -1.65 -13.47 0.36
CA ARG A 60 -2.52 -14.60 0.02
C ARG A 60 -2.12 -15.29 -1.30
N ASP A 61 -1.59 -14.54 -2.25
CA ASP A 61 -1.03 -15.08 -3.50
C ASP A 61 0.29 -15.81 -3.26
N ALA A 62 1.15 -15.27 -2.38
CA ALA A 62 2.41 -15.88 -1.99
C ALA A 62 2.21 -17.17 -1.17
N GLU A 63 1.20 -17.21 -0.29
CA GLU A 63 0.89 -18.36 0.56
C GLU A 63 -0.54 -18.87 0.30
N PRO A 64 -0.76 -19.61 -0.80
CA PRO A 64 -2.05 -20.22 -1.10
C PRO A 64 -2.36 -21.33 -0.09
N GLY A 65 -3.04 -20.96 0.99
CA GLY A 65 -3.33 -21.84 2.14
C GLY A 65 -2.92 -21.25 3.49
N GLY A 66 -2.19 -20.13 3.49
CA GLY A 66 -1.90 -19.36 4.69
C GLY A 66 -3.14 -18.64 5.22
N THR A 67 -3.24 -18.51 6.54
CA THR A 67 -4.27 -17.72 7.21
C THR A 67 -3.66 -16.42 7.68
N VAL A 68 -4.24 -15.28 7.27
CA VAL A 68 -3.87 -13.98 7.81
C VAL A 68 -4.30 -13.93 9.28
N THR A 69 -3.33 -13.78 10.18
CA THR A 69 -3.57 -13.70 11.63
C THR A 69 -3.49 -12.27 12.16
N GLY A 70 -2.89 -11.35 11.39
CA GLY A 70 -2.85 -9.94 11.71
C GLY A 70 -2.50 -9.07 10.52
N SER A 71 -3.06 -7.88 10.48
CA SER A 71 -2.80 -6.89 9.43
C SER A 71 -2.65 -5.53 10.08
N ARG A 72 -1.57 -4.81 9.80
CA ARG A 72 -1.33 -3.44 10.29
C ARG A 72 -0.80 -2.57 9.18
N VAL A 73 -1.32 -1.34 9.09
CA VAL A 73 -0.75 -0.30 8.25
C VAL A 73 -0.34 0.89 9.10
N ARG A 74 0.86 1.38 8.87
CA ARG A 74 1.41 2.57 9.51
C ARG A 74 1.96 3.54 8.48
N ARG A 75 1.87 4.82 8.78
CA ARG A 75 2.55 5.85 8.01
C ARG A 75 4.03 5.83 8.39
N ALA A 76 4.91 5.63 7.42
CA ALA A 76 6.34 5.83 7.61
C ALA A 76 6.59 7.34 7.57
N ARG A 77 6.93 7.89 8.74
CA ARG A 77 7.18 9.31 8.98
C ARG A 77 8.57 9.70 8.51
#